data_AF-A0A948HIA5-F1
#
_entry.id   AF-A0A948HIA5-F1
#
_cell.length_a   1.000
_cell.length_b   1.000
_cell.length_c   1.000
_cell.angle_alpha   90.00
_cell.angle_beta   90.00
_cell.angle_gamma   90.00
#
_symmetry.space_group_name_H-M   'P 1'
#
loop_
_entity.id
_entity.type
_entity.pdbx_description
1 polymer ?
#
loop_
_entity_poly.entity_id
_entity_poly.type
_entity_poly.pdbx_seq_one_letter_code
_entity_poly.pdbx_strand_id
1 'polypeptide(L)'
;MRRGFTLIELIVVIAIIAILAAIIAPNAFKAIEKAKIARVIAEVKVVKTAALSYNADTGQWPPDFDSIGPARLVNSFLDDDDGTGNPVPGWDGPYVEKWNPHPWGG
;
A
#
# COMPACT_ATOMS: atom_id res chain seq x y z
N MET A 1 -26.55 36.72 -34.16
CA MET A 1 -27.45 35.58 -33.84
C MET A 1 -26.67 34.58 -33.01
N ARG A 2 -27.03 34.37 -31.75
CA ARG A 2 -26.43 33.30 -30.92
C ARG A 2 -27.13 31.99 -31.28
N ARG A 3 -26.41 31.03 -31.87
CA ARG A 3 -26.92 29.66 -32.02
C ARG A 3 -27.04 29.08 -30.62
N GLY A 4 -28.27 28.85 -30.16
CA GLY A 4 -28.55 28.14 -28.91
C GLY A 4 -28.34 26.64 -29.12
N PHE A 5 -27.78 25.98 -28.10
CA PHE A 5 -27.66 24.53 -28.05
C PHE A 5 -29.05 23.90 -28.07
N THR A 6 -29.25 22.86 -28.87
CA THR A 6 -30.54 22.13 -28.84
C THR A 6 -30.54 21.11 -27.70
N LEU A 7 -31.71 20.90 -27.09
CA LEU A 7 -31.87 19.88 -26.04
C LEU A 7 -31.53 18.47 -26.54
N ILE A 8 -31.81 18.19 -27.82
CA ILE A 8 -31.51 16.88 -28.43
C ILE A 8 -30.01 16.64 -28.58
N GLU A 9 -29.22 17.67 -28.93
CA GLU A 9 -27.76 17.57 -28.97
C GLU A 9 -27.19 17.21 -27.60
N LEU A 10 -27.71 17.81 -26.54
CA LEU A 10 -27.27 17.51 -25.18
C LEU A 10 -27.65 16.08 -24.76
N ILE A 11 -28.86 15.63 -25.10
CA ILE A 11 -29.36 14.29 -24.74
C ILE A 11 -28.55 13.18 -25.43
N VAL A 12 -28.20 13.36 -26.71
CA VAL A 12 -27.39 12.37 -27.43
C VAL A 12 -25.98 12.28 -26.84
N VAL A 13 -25.39 13.41 -26.43
CA VAL A 13 -24.05 13.43 -25.82
C VAL A 13 -24.02 12.68 -24.49
N ILE A 14 -24.97 12.95 -23.58
CA ILE A 14 -25.02 12.23 -22.30
C ILE A 14 -25.32 10.74 -22.47
N ALA A 15 -26.12 10.37 -23.48
CA ALA A 15 -26.39 8.97 -23.80
C ALA A 15 -25.11 8.23 -24.24
N ILE A 16 -24.29 8.85 -25.10
CA ILE A 16 -23.00 8.27 -25.53
C ILE A 16 -22.04 8.15 -24.34
N ILE A 17 -21.93 9.20 -23.50
CA ILE A 17 -21.08 9.16 -22.29
C ILE A 17 -21.52 8.04 -21.34
N ALA A 18 -22.83 7.84 -21.14
CA ALA A 18 -23.35 6.79 -20.27
C ALA A 18 -22.99 5.38 -20.77
N ILE A 19 -23.08 5.14 -22.08
CA ILE A 19 -22.69 3.85 -22.68
C ILE A 19 -21.19 3.59 -22.50
N LEU A 20 -20.35 4.58 -22.78
CA LEU A 20 -18.90 4.46 -22.59
C LEU A 20 -18.53 4.23 -21.12
N ALA A 21 -19.15 4.98 -20.21
CA ALA A 21 -18.94 4.82 -18.77
C ALA A 21 -19.35 3.43 -18.27
N ALA A 22 -20.46 2.88 -18.76
CA ALA A 22 -20.93 1.54 -18.38
C ALA A 22 -19.94 0.43 -18.75
N ILE A 23 -19.24 0.56 -19.90
CA ILE A 23 -18.23 -0.43 -20.33
C ILE A 23 -16.93 -0.27 -19.53
N ILE A 24 -16.52 0.97 -19.24
CA ILE A 24 -15.23 1.27 -18.60
C ILE A 24 -15.26 0.99 -17.09
N ALA A 25 -16.35 1.34 -16.42
CA ALA A 25 -16.48 1.25 -14.96
C ALA A 25 -16.05 -0.12 -14.36
N PRO A 26 -16.56 -1.27 -14.81
CA PRO A 26 -16.16 -2.57 -14.23
C PRO A 26 -14.67 -2.87 -14.45
N ASN A 27 -14.11 -2.46 -15.58
CA ASN A 27 -12.70 -2.71 -15.88
C ASN A 27 -11.78 -1.80 -15.05
N ALA A 28 -12.20 -0.56 -14.80
CA ALA A 28 -11.51 0.36 -13.92
C ALA A 28 -11.43 -0.18 -12.48
N PHE A 29 -12.52 -0.72 -11.94
CA PHE A 29 -12.51 -1.34 -10.60
C PHE A 29 -11.53 -2.51 -10.50
N LYS A 30 -11.51 -3.40 -11.50
CA LYS A 30 -10.54 -4.52 -11.57
C LYS A 30 -9.10 -4.02 -11.66
N ALA A 31 -8.84 -2.96 -12.42
CA ALA A 31 -7.51 -2.38 -12.54
C ALA A 31 -7.04 -1.77 -11.21
N ILE A 32 -7.92 -1.09 -10.47
CA ILE A 32 -7.63 -0.56 -9.13
C ILE A 32 -7.31 -1.70 -8.17
N GLU A 33 -8.09 -2.76 -8.15
CA GLU A 33 -7.85 -3.92 -7.30
C GLU A 33 -6.49 -4.59 -7.62
N LYS A 34 -6.20 -4.80 -8.91
CA LYS A 34 -4.91 -5.34 -9.34
C LYS A 34 -3.75 -4.43 -8.93
N ALA A 35 -3.92 -3.11 -9.00
CA ALA A 35 -2.90 -2.15 -8.54
C ALA A 35 -2.68 -2.23 -7.02
N LYS A 36 -3.74 -2.39 -6.23
CA LYS A 36 -3.64 -2.61 -4.78
C LYS A 36 -2.84 -3.89 -4.47
N ILE A 37 -3.14 -4.99 -5.15
CA ILE A 37 -2.42 -6.26 -4.98
C ILE A 37 -0.94 -6.10 -5.37
N ALA A 38 -0.65 -5.48 -6.51
CA ALA A 38 0.72 -5.25 -6.97
C ALA A 38 1.54 -4.43 -5.97
N ARG A 39 0.92 -3.41 -5.36
CA ARG A 39 1.54 -2.61 -4.30
C ARG A 39 1.90 -3.46 -3.08
N VAL A 40 0.97 -4.29 -2.60
CA VAL A 40 1.23 -5.17 -1.45
C VAL A 40 2.35 -6.16 -1.75
N ILE A 41 2.40 -6.72 -2.95
CA ILE A 41 3.50 -7.62 -3.36
C ILE A 41 4.85 -6.89 -3.29
N ALA A 42 4.91 -5.61 -3.71
CA ALA A 42 6.12 -4.81 -3.60
C ALA A 42 6.48 -4.54 -2.13
N GLU A 43 5.50 -4.17 -1.30
CA GLU A 43 5.70 -3.92 0.13
C GLU A 43 6.20 -5.19 0.86
N VAL A 44 5.66 -6.37 0.58
CA VAL A 44 6.13 -7.64 1.16
C VAL A 44 7.59 -7.94 0.80
N LYS A 45 8.03 -7.59 -0.42
CA LYS A 45 9.44 -7.75 -0.81
C LYS A 45 10.35 -6.83 0.01
N VAL A 46 9.92 -5.59 0.25
CA VAL A 46 10.66 -4.65 1.11
C VAL A 46 10.78 -5.21 2.52
N VAL A 47 9.68 -5.69 3.11
CA VAL A 47 9.69 -6.30 4.46
C VAL A 47 10.60 -7.52 4.51
N LYS A 48 10.56 -8.38 3.49
CA LYS A 48 11.45 -9.55 3.40
C LYS A 48 12.91 -9.12 3.39
N THR A 49 13.28 -8.13 2.58
CA THR A 49 14.66 -7.63 2.53
C THR A 49 15.06 -7.01 3.87
N ALA A 50 14.19 -6.23 4.50
CA ALA A 50 14.45 -5.65 5.82
C ALA A 50 14.67 -6.72 6.90
N ALA A 51 13.88 -7.78 6.92
CA ALA A 51 14.05 -8.91 7.83
C ALA A 51 15.37 -9.67 7.60
N LEU A 52 15.81 -9.79 6.34
CA LEU A 52 17.11 -10.38 6.03
C LEU A 52 18.27 -9.49 6.49
N SER A 53 18.19 -8.17 6.29
CA SER A 53 19.20 -7.22 6.79
C SER A 53 19.27 -7.23 8.31
N TYR A 54 18.13 -7.16 9.00
CA TYR A 54 18.05 -7.30 10.45
C TYR A 54 18.73 -8.58 10.94
N ASN A 55 18.48 -9.71 10.27
CA ASN A 55 19.09 -10.99 10.65
C ASN A 55 20.59 -11.05 10.35
N ALA A 56 21.05 -10.41 9.27
CA ALA A 56 22.46 -10.33 8.95
C ALA A 56 23.25 -9.55 10.02
N ASP A 57 22.65 -8.49 10.56
CA ASP A 57 23.33 -7.57 11.48
C ASP A 57 23.24 -8.03 12.94
N THR A 58 22.05 -8.48 13.37
CA THR A 58 21.77 -8.84 14.77
C THR A 58 21.94 -10.34 15.05
N GLY A 59 22.02 -11.17 14.00
CA GLY A 59 22.04 -12.63 14.11
C GLY A 59 20.71 -13.26 14.54
N GLN A 60 19.67 -12.46 14.78
CA GLN A 60 18.35 -12.91 15.23
C GLN A 60 17.27 -12.50 14.22
N TRP A 61 16.12 -13.16 14.24
CA TRP A 61 14.99 -12.71 13.43
C TRP A 61 14.24 -11.59 14.16
N PRO A 62 13.61 -10.66 13.43
CA PRO A 62 12.71 -9.69 14.03
C PRO A 62 11.61 -10.39 14.86
N PRO A 63 11.14 -9.75 15.94
CA PRO A 63 10.05 -10.27 16.76
C PRO A 63 8.79 -10.57 15.94
N ASP A 64 8.09 -11.64 16.31
CA ASP A 64 6.87 -12.12 15.64
C ASP A 64 5.62 -11.35 16.07
N PHE A 65 4.57 -11.43 15.25
CA PHE A 65 3.38 -10.60 15.44
C PHE A 65 2.72 -10.77 16.81
N ASP A 66 2.70 -12.00 17.29
CA ASP A 66 2.02 -12.38 18.52
C ASP A 66 2.75 -11.91 19.79
N SER A 67 4.05 -11.62 19.74
CA SER A 67 4.83 -11.27 20.93
C SER A 67 4.74 -9.80 21.34
N ILE A 68 4.66 -8.88 20.38
CA ILE A 68 4.80 -7.44 20.64
C ILE A 68 3.62 -6.58 20.15
N GLY A 69 2.69 -7.17 19.40
CA GLY A 69 1.49 -6.52 18.91
C GLY A 69 1.72 -5.56 17.72
N PRO A 70 0.63 -5.15 17.02
CA PRO A 70 0.70 -4.50 15.71
C PRO A 70 1.44 -3.17 15.70
N ALA A 71 1.30 -2.37 16.76
CA ALA A 71 1.93 -1.04 16.83
C ALA A 71 3.45 -1.11 16.97
N ARG A 72 4.01 -2.16 17.59
CA ARG A 72 5.46 -2.28 17.83
C ARG A 72 6.19 -3.01 16.71
N LEU A 73 5.55 -3.98 16.05
CA LEU A 73 6.11 -4.67 14.87
C LEU A 73 6.44 -3.71 13.74
N VAL A 74 5.61 -2.69 13.58
CA VAL A 74 5.80 -1.69 12.53
C VAL A 74 7.10 -0.92 12.72
N ASN A 75 7.53 -0.74 13.97
CA ASN A 75 8.69 0.05 14.34
C ASN A 75 9.98 -0.77 14.45
N SER A 76 9.92 -2.10 14.53
CA SER A 76 11.13 -2.95 14.69
C SER A 76 12.09 -2.91 13.48
N PHE A 77 11.64 -2.39 12.33
CA PHE A 77 12.50 -2.13 11.17
C PHE A 77 12.92 -0.66 11.03
N LEU A 78 12.31 0.24 11.79
CA LEU A 78 12.53 1.69 11.74
C LEU A 78 13.42 2.18 12.88
N ASP A 79 13.36 1.51 14.02
CA ASP A 79 14.07 1.88 15.24
C ASP A 79 14.95 0.72 15.72
N ASP A 80 15.89 1.02 16.61
CA ASP A 80 16.79 0.04 17.23
C ASP A 80 16.12 -0.78 18.33
N ASP A 81 14.79 -0.75 18.46
CA ASP A 81 14.02 -1.44 19.51
C ASP A 81 13.60 -2.86 19.09
N ASP A 82 13.85 -3.85 19.96
CA ASP A 82 13.46 -5.25 19.76
C ASP A 82 11.95 -5.51 19.94
N GLY A 83 11.14 -4.44 20.04
CA GLY A 83 9.72 -4.52 20.32
C GLY A 83 9.37 -4.81 21.78
N THR A 84 10.35 -4.87 22.69
CA THR A 84 10.13 -4.98 24.15
C THR A 84 10.56 -3.75 24.93
N GLY A 85 11.27 -2.80 24.30
CA GLY A 85 11.75 -1.56 24.92
C GLY A 85 13.27 -1.57 25.09
N ASN A 86 13.94 -2.58 24.54
CA ASN A 86 15.36 -2.80 24.67
C ASN A 86 16.05 -2.58 23.31
N PRO A 87 17.18 -1.86 23.28
CA PRO A 87 17.98 -1.72 22.08
C PRO A 87 18.49 -3.07 21.57
N VAL A 88 18.48 -3.27 20.25
CA VAL A 88 18.95 -4.49 19.60
C VAL A 88 20.46 -4.41 19.39
N PRO A 89 21.25 -5.30 20.02
CA PRO A 89 22.70 -5.30 19.83
C PRO A 89 23.06 -5.58 18.37
N GLY A 90 23.97 -4.77 17.81
CA GLY A 90 24.44 -4.95 16.43
C GLY A 90 23.51 -4.39 15.36
N TRP A 91 22.48 -3.63 15.73
CA TRP A 91 21.63 -2.95 14.76
C TRP A 91 22.38 -1.85 14.00
N ASP A 92 22.33 -1.88 12.67
CA ASP A 92 22.94 -0.90 11.74
C ASP A 92 21.88 -0.16 10.90
N GLY A 93 20.60 -0.31 11.27
CA GLY A 93 19.44 0.21 10.56
C GLY A 93 19.32 1.75 10.59
N PRO A 94 18.21 2.31 10.06
CA PRO A 94 16.93 1.67 9.78
C PRO A 94 16.87 0.88 8.46
N TYR A 95 16.16 -0.25 8.47
CA TYR A 95 16.06 -1.17 7.33
C TYR A 95 14.92 -0.83 6.35
N VAL A 96 14.01 0.05 6.77
CA VAL A 96 13.01 0.68 5.91
C VAL A 96 12.94 2.18 6.20
N GLU A 97 12.55 2.99 5.22
CA GLU A 97 12.42 4.45 5.41
C GLU A 97 11.14 4.81 6.17
N LYS A 98 10.06 4.09 5.90
CA LYS A 98 8.73 4.35 6.48
C LYS A 98 7.82 3.15 6.29
N TRP A 99 7.01 2.86 7.30
CA TRP A 99 5.92 1.91 7.16
C TRP A 99 4.74 2.50 6.39
N ASN A 100 4.24 1.73 5.43
CA ASN A 100 3.09 2.10 4.62
C ASN A 100 1.91 1.19 4.98
N PRO A 101 0.77 1.74 5.43
CA PRO A 101 -0.40 0.92 5.71
C PRO A 101 -0.93 0.28 4.42
N HIS A 102 -1.46 -0.94 4.57
CA HIS A 102 -2.05 -1.69 3.47
C HIS A 102 -3.20 -0.92 2.76
N PRO A 103 -3.47 -1.19 1.47
CA PRO A 103 -4.35 -0.36 0.64
C PRO A 103 -5.86 -0.42 0.93
N TRP A 104 -6.30 -1.23 1.89
CA TRP A 104 -7.72 -1.40 2.23
C TRP A 104 -8.14 -0.68 3.51
N GLY A 105 -7.20 -0.08 4.23
CA GLY A 105 -7.48 0.61 5.48
C GLY A 105 -7.66 -0.34 6.65
N GLY A 106 -7.04 0.02 7.77
CA GLY A 106 -7.00 -0.70 9.03
C GLY A 106 -5.90 -0.11 9.88
#